data_AF-A0AAV0WGY6-F1
#
_entry.id   AF-A0AAV0WGY6-F1
#
_cell.length_a   1.000
_cell.length_b   1.000
_cell.length_c   1.000
_cell.angle_alpha   90.00
_cell.angle_beta   90.00
_cell.angle_gamma   90.00
#
_symmetry.space_group_name_H-M   'P 1'
#
loop_
_entity.id
_entity.type
_entity.pdbx_description
1 polymer ?
#
loop_
_entity_poly.entity_id
_entity_poly.type
_entity_poly.pdbx_seq_one_letter_code
_entity_poly.pdbx_strand_id
1 'polypeptide(L)'
;MKSDVLRVYFPLPSTATEVLHMTNVPDCSNSILQDISYPTSLVTLSSNLEIPLDKSPYSNNSKYGSYKPISWTIETMLNLLHTTNDGRYILADSVKNSGNLSDNSKNLLTHLLINHLLQDQHKGNDLFFRKIAELIVEVFPKEQKSVYFIPSKTEGSHQTHAKGNLIERWKNVARRLKFVGAISYDRVKPSKTVNTISQYIHFSDEVLEVKKWLISDGLNFNLCDIGDKWEFTFNLRKNDKFDLTSLSDVFKAWPIFQGPNSYELVLGNNCLSRCRN
;
A
#
# COMPACT_ATOMS: atom_id res chain seq x y z
N MET A 1 50.94 -25.91 -20.76
CA MET A 1 51.33 -24.93 -19.72
C MET A 1 50.06 -24.49 -19.00
N LYS A 2 50.13 -24.46 -17.66
CA LYS A 2 49.09 -24.08 -16.67
C LYS A 2 48.54 -22.67 -16.97
N SER A 3 47.28 -22.30 -16.70
CA SER A 3 46.60 -22.12 -15.39
C SER A 3 45.17 -21.61 -15.69
N ASP A 4 44.19 -21.48 -14.79
CA ASP A 4 43.83 -22.09 -13.51
C ASP A 4 42.32 -21.86 -13.34
N VAL A 5 41.67 -22.81 -12.66
CA VAL A 5 40.23 -22.89 -12.38
C VAL A 5 39.93 -22.17 -11.06
N LEU A 6 38.91 -21.31 -11.02
CA LEU A 6 38.32 -20.81 -9.77
C LEU A 6 36.91 -21.38 -9.58
N ARG A 7 36.83 -22.49 -8.84
CA ARG A 7 35.62 -22.98 -8.16
C ARG A 7 35.56 -22.35 -6.77
N VAL A 8 34.50 -21.61 -6.48
CA VAL A 8 34.21 -21.12 -5.13
C VAL A 8 33.57 -22.25 -4.32
N TYR A 9 34.24 -22.64 -3.24
CA TYR A 9 33.80 -23.64 -2.27
C TYR A 9 32.84 -23.00 -1.24
N PHE A 10 31.69 -23.64 -1.02
CA PHE A 10 30.88 -23.49 0.19
C PHE A 10 31.41 -24.44 1.27
N PRO A 11 31.54 -24.01 2.54
CA PRO A 11 31.66 -24.96 3.65
C PRO A 11 30.58 -24.77 4.73
N LEU A 12 29.96 -25.89 5.11
CA LEU A 12 29.51 -26.32 6.44
C LEU A 12 29.07 -27.80 6.27
N PRO A 13 29.17 -28.70 7.28
CA PRO A 13 29.10 -28.44 8.72
C PRO A 13 30.23 -29.11 9.55
N SER A 14 30.45 -28.66 10.79
CA SER A 14 31.28 -29.39 11.75
C SER A 14 30.48 -29.72 13.01
N THR A 15 30.21 -31.00 13.18
CA THR A 15 29.78 -31.66 14.41
C THR A 15 31.01 -32.03 15.22
N ALA A 16 31.07 -31.60 16.49
CA ALA A 16 31.96 -32.21 17.47
C ALA A 16 31.21 -32.33 18.80
N THR A 17 30.97 -33.58 19.16
CA THR A 17 30.47 -34.08 20.43
C THR A 17 31.60 -34.04 21.45
N GLU A 18 31.38 -33.43 22.61
CA GLU A 18 32.13 -33.79 23.81
C GLU A 18 31.18 -33.78 25.01
N VAL A 19 31.07 -34.96 25.62
CA VAL A 19 30.32 -35.28 26.84
C VAL A 19 31.36 -35.48 27.92
N LEU A 20 31.19 -34.88 29.11
CA LEU A 20 31.47 -35.52 30.41
C LEU A 20 30.95 -34.68 31.60
N HIS A 21 29.88 -35.21 32.20
CA HIS A 21 29.62 -35.44 33.64
C HIS A 21 29.55 -34.31 34.70
N MET A 22 28.29 -34.00 35.03
CA MET A 22 27.63 -33.94 36.35
C MET A 22 28.35 -33.41 37.60
N THR A 23 27.73 -32.38 38.21
CA THR A 23 27.36 -32.40 39.65
C THR A 23 26.09 -31.56 39.91
N ASN A 24 25.07 -32.26 40.42
CA ASN A 24 24.07 -31.89 41.44
C ASN A 24 23.09 -30.70 41.27
N VAL A 25 21.83 -31.12 41.13
CA VAL A 25 20.49 -30.53 41.31
C VAL A 25 20.34 -29.74 42.65
N PRO A 26 19.32 -28.86 42.80
CA PRO A 26 17.98 -29.38 43.12
C PRO A 26 16.84 -28.82 42.26
N ASP A 27 15.87 -29.72 42.10
CA ASP A 27 14.56 -29.54 41.49
C ASP A 27 13.80 -28.36 42.06
N CYS A 28 13.16 -27.60 41.16
CA CYS A 28 11.93 -26.89 41.45
C CYS A 28 10.95 -27.14 40.29
N SER A 29 10.36 -28.32 40.28
CA SER A 29 9.01 -28.46 39.75
C SER A 29 8.07 -27.80 40.77
N ASN A 30 7.46 -26.66 40.41
CA ASN A 30 6.04 -26.35 40.62
C ASN A 30 5.73 -24.86 40.44
N SER A 31 4.62 -24.62 39.73
CA SER A 31 3.64 -23.54 39.94
C SER A 31 4.09 -22.08 39.78
N ILE A 32 3.93 -21.52 38.57
CA ILE A 32 3.34 -20.18 38.38
C ILE A 32 2.40 -20.23 37.15
N LEU A 33 1.36 -21.06 37.24
CA LEU A 33 0.06 -20.78 36.65
C LEU A 33 -0.79 -20.33 37.84
N GLN A 34 -0.76 -19.03 38.12
CA GLN A 34 -1.69 -18.41 39.07
C GLN A 34 -2.30 -17.19 38.40
N ASP A 35 -3.57 -17.36 38.05
CA ASP A 35 -4.64 -16.40 38.25
C ASP A 35 -4.33 -14.92 37.99
N ILE A 36 -4.41 -14.52 36.72
CA ILE A 36 -4.87 -13.17 36.41
C ILE A 36 -6.40 -13.22 36.35
N SER A 37 -7.00 -13.24 37.54
CA SER A 37 -8.42 -12.99 37.75
C SER A 37 -8.68 -11.51 37.49
N TYR A 38 -9.19 -11.18 36.30
CA TYR A 38 -9.85 -9.89 36.09
C TYR A 38 -11.20 -9.91 36.84
N PRO A 39 -11.58 -8.84 37.57
CA PRO A 39 -12.87 -8.79 38.24
C PRO A 39 -13.99 -8.85 37.19
N THR A 40 -14.66 -10.00 37.14
CA THR A 40 -15.94 -10.19 36.46
C THR A 40 -17.02 -9.54 37.32
N SER A 41 -17.21 -8.23 37.15
CA SER A 41 -18.37 -7.55 37.72
C SER A 41 -19.58 -7.80 36.82
N LEU A 42 -20.34 -8.85 37.16
CA LEU A 42 -21.72 -9.03 36.71
C LEU A 42 -22.53 -7.80 37.18
N VAL A 43 -22.92 -6.93 36.25
CA VAL A 43 -24.01 -5.99 36.48
C VAL A 43 -25.29 -6.65 35.97
N THR A 44 -26.00 -7.26 36.92
CA THR A 44 -27.41 -7.61 36.76
C THR A 44 -28.22 -6.33 37.01
N LEU A 45 -28.77 -5.72 35.95
CA LEU A 45 -29.96 -4.89 36.08
C LEU A 45 -30.98 -5.37 35.05
N SER A 46 -32.09 -5.88 35.57
CA SER A 46 -33.27 -6.26 34.80
C SER A 46 -34.26 -5.10 34.73
N SER A 47 -35.01 -5.11 33.63
CA SER A 47 -36.29 -4.43 33.36
C SER A 47 -36.29 -2.96 32.93
N ASN A 48 -36.52 -2.82 31.61
CA ASN A 48 -37.54 -1.98 30.96
C ASN A 48 -37.42 -0.46 31.06
N LEU A 49 -36.78 0.11 30.03
CA LEU A 49 -37.19 1.36 29.40
C LEU A 49 -37.01 1.18 27.89
N GLU A 50 -38.11 0.96 27.17
CA GLU A 50 -38.16 1.06 25.72
C GLU A 50 -37.79 2.50 25.33
N ILE A 51 -36.57 2.69 24.84
CA ILE A 51 -36.15 3.91 24.16
C ILE A 51 -36.17 3.60 22.65
N PRO A 52 -36.79 4.45 21.81
CA PRO A 52 -37.00 4.15 20.39
C PRO A 52 -35.68 3.88 19.67
N LEU A 53 -35.68 2.92 18.74
CA LEU A 53 -34.62 2.70 17.75
C LEU A 53 -34.36 4.02 17.00
N ASP A 54 -33.40 4.80 17.50
CA ASP A 54 -32.95 6.00 16.81
C ASP A 54 -32.01 5.60 15.67
N LYS A 55 -32.19 6.29 14.56
CA LYS A 55 -31.68 5.92 13.24
C LYS A 55 -30.16 5.96 13.26
N SER A 56 -29.54 4.81 12.94
CA SER A 56 -28.11 4.73 12.67
C SER A 56 -27.69 5.83 11.67
N PRO A 57 -26.74 6.72 12.00
CA PRO A 57 -26.36 7.86 11.16
C PRO A 57 -25.58 7.46 9.89
N TYR A 58 -25.52 6.17 9.57
CA TYR A 58 -24.70 5.61 8.49
C TYR A 58 -25.49 5.23 7.23
N SER A 59 -26.75 5.67 7.08
CA SER A 59 -27.48 5.46 5.83
C SER A 59 -27.04 6.45 4.75
N ASN A 60 -26.35 5.94 3.73
CA ASN A 60 -26.14 6.56 2.41
C ASN A 60 -25.47 7.95 2.40
N ASN A 61 -24.18 8.02 2.77
CA ASN A 61 -23.36 9.18 2.46
C ASN A 61 -22.93 9.15 0.98
N SER A 62 -23.44 10.07 0.16
CA SER A 62 -23.10 10.21 -1.27
C SER A 62 -21.59 10.32 -1.56
N LYS A 63 -20.81 10.81 -0.58
CA LYS A 63 -19.35 10.94 -0.65
C LYS A 63 -18.60 9.59 -0.61
N TYR A 64 -19.16 8.55 0.01
CA TYR A 64 -18.42 7.33 0.35
C TYR A 64 -18.89 6.06 -0.41
N GLY A 65 -19.80 6.21 -1.38
CA GLY A 65 -20.34 5.09 -2.16
C GLY A 65 -21.11 4.07 -1.30
N SER A 66 -21.33 2.86 -1.84
CA SER A 66 -21.92 1.75 -1.10
C SER A 66 -20.95 1.28 -0.01
N TYR A 67 -21.02 1.90 1.15
CA TYR A 67 -20.18 1.59 2.30
C TYR A 67 -20.65 0.29 2.97
N LYS A 68 -19.73 -0.70 3.08
CA LYS A 68 -19.90 -1.84 3.98
C LYS A 68 -19.25 -1.48 5.33
N PRO A 69 -19.99 -1.41 6.45
CA PRO A 69 -19.43 -1.13 7.75
C PRO A 69 -18.37 -2.16 8.16
N ILE A 70 -17.31 -1.69 8.84
CA ILE A 70 -16.38 -2.57 9.53
C ILE A 70 -17.12 -3.32 10.64
N SER A 71 -16.94 -4.64 10.72
CA SER A 71 -17.55 -5.49 11.76
C SER A 71 -16.75 -5.52 13.06
N TRP A 72 -15.61 -4.82 13.11
CA TRP A 72 -14.72 -4.87 14.28
C TRP A 72 -15.38 -4.26 15.51
N THR A 73 -15.33 -5.03 16.59
CA THR A 73 -15.74 -4.63 17.94
C THR A 73 -14.53 -4.55 18.86
N ILE A 74 -14.75 -4.12 20.11
CA ILE A 74 -13.73 -4.16 21.16
C ILE A 74 -13.19 -5.58 21.32
N GLU A 75 -14.07 -6.58 21.29
CA GLU A 75 -13.72 -7.99 21.42
C GLU A 75 -12.79 -8.45 20.30
N THR A 76 -13.04 -8.02 19.06
CA THR A 76 -12.14 -8.33 17.93
C THR A 76 -10.74 -7.75 18.17
N MET A 77 -10.68 -6.51 18.65
CA MET A 77 -9.40 -5.83 18.94
C MET A 77 -8.66 -6.48 20.10
N LEU A 78 -9.36 -6.79 21.20
CA LEU A 78 -8.78 -7.48 22.35
C LEU A 78 -8.31 -8.89 21.98
N ASN A 79 -9.09 -9.64 21.21
CA ASN A 79 -8.68 -10.95 20.72
C ASN A 79 -7.37 -10.86 19.92
N LEU A 80 -7.27 -9.90 19.01
CA LEU A 80 -6.03 -9.66 18.25
C LEU A 80 -4.84 -9.32 19.17
N LEU A 81 -5.07 -8.50 20.20
CA LEU A 81 -4.04 -8.14 21.18
C LEU A 81 -3.60 -9.32 22.05
N HIS A 82 -4.51 -10.19 22.49
CA HIS A 82 -4.18 -11.34 23.32
C HIS A 82 -3.51 -12.49 22.55
N THR A 83 -3.88 -12.67 21.29
CA THR A 83 -3.40 -13.80 20.47
C THR A 83 -2.02 -13.57 19.87
N THR A 84 -1.66 -12.31 19.59
CA THR A 84 -0.39 -11.96 18.93
C THR A 84 0.72 -11.61 19.94
N ASN A 85 1.98 -11.91 19.60
CA ASN A 85 3.13 -11.54 20.44
C ASN A 85 3.22 -10.02 20.62
N ASP A 86 3.11 -9.28 19.51
CA ASP A 86 3.11 -7.83 19.48
C ASP A 86 1.97 -7.25 20.33
N GLY A 87 0.79 -7.84 20.23
CA GLY A 87 -0.37 -7.46 21.04
C GLY A 87 -0.13 -7.65 22.54
N ARG A 88 0.41 -8.82 22.95
CA ARG A 88 0.74 -9.09 24.35
C ARG A 88 1.80 -8.13 24.88
N TYR A 89 2.78 -7.77 24.06
CA TYR A 89 3.77 -6.74 24.40
C TYR A 89 3.10 -5.38 24.62
N ILE A 90 2.20 -4.94 23.74
CA ILE A 90 1.48 -3.66 23.86
C ILE A 90 0.65 -3.63 25.15
N LEU A 91 -0.06 -4.72 25.46
CA LEU A 91 -0.83 -4.83 26.69
C LEU A 91 0.07 -4.73 27.93
N ALA A 92 1.18 -5.47 27.96
CA ALA A 92 2.13 -5.41 29.07
C ALA A 92 2.78 -4.02 29.22
N ASP A 93 3.14 -3.35 28.12
CA ASP A 93 3.68 -1.99 28.13
C ASP A 93 2.65 -0.99 28.67
N SER A 94 1.36 -1.14 28.30
CA SER A 94 0.30 -0.28 28.83
C SER A 94 0.18 -0.40 30.35
N VAL A 95 0.24 -1.62 30.90
CA VAL A 95 0.19 -1.86 32.36
C VAL A 95 1.41 -1.25 33.03
N LYS A 96 2.60 -1.46 32.46
CA LYS A 96 3.86 -0.93 32.98
C LYS A 96 3.89 0.61 33.02
N ASN A 97 3.25 1.27 32.05
CA ASN A 97 3.22 2.73 31.92
C ASN A 97 1.91 3.35 32.45
N SER A 98 1.28 2.70 33.43
CA SER A 98 0.08 3.20 34.11
C SER A 98 -1.08 3.52 33.16
N GLY A 99 -1.27 2.69 32.13
CA GLY A 99 -2.31 2.79 31.11
C GLY A 99 -1.95 3.64 29.88
N ASN A 100 -0.76 4.24 29.81
CA ASN A 100 -0.28 4.94 28.61
C ASN A 100 0.49 4.00 27.69
N LEU A 101 0.45 4.21 26.38
CA LEU A 101 1.33 3.50 25.47
C LEU A 101 2.63 4.28 25.26
N SER A 102 3.77 3.59 25.27
CA SER A 102 5.01 4.14 24.75
C SER A 102 4.91 4.37 23.24
N ASP A 103 5.71 5.27 22.68
CA ASP A 103 5.69 5.54 21.23
C ASP A 103 6.01 4.28 20.41
N ASN A 104 6.84 3.38 20.94
CA ASN A 104 7.09 2.08 20.33
C ASN A 104 5.82 1.22 20.31
N SER A 105 5.08 1.13 21.42
CA SER A 105 3.81 0.39 21.49
C SER A 105 2.71 1.01 20.64
N LYS A 106 2.63 2.34 20.54
CA LYS A 106 1.69 3.01 19.61
C LYS A 106 2.01 2.65 18.17
N ASN A 107 3.29 2.64 17.81
CA ASN A 107 3.75 2.26 16.49
C ASN A 107 3.40 0.78 16.20
N LEU A 108 3.72 -0.12 17.12
CA LEU A 108 3.43 -1.55 17.00
C LEU A 108 1.93 -1.83 16.92
N LEU A 109 1.12 -1.14 17.72
CA LEU A 109 -0.33 -1.20 17.69
C LEU A 109 -0.88 -0.82 16.31
N THR A 110 -0.45 0.33 15.77
CA THR A 110 -0.90 0.77 14.44
C THR A 110 -0.46 -0.21 13.35
N HIS A 111 0.71 -0.82 13.49
CA HIS A 111 1.20 -1.83 12.55
C HIS A 111 0.32 -3.09 12.58
N LEU A 112 0.07 -3.63 13.78
CA LEU A 112 -0.74 -4.82 14.00
C LEU A 112 -2.15 -4.66 13.43
N LEU A 113 -2.83 -3.56 13.79
CA LEU A 113 -4.21 -3.30 13.37
C LEU A 113 -4.32 -3.12 11.84
N ILE A 114 -3.40 -2.36 11.23
CA ILE A 114 -3.45 -2.09 9.79
C ILE A 114 -3.11 -3.34 8.98
N ASN A 115 -2.16 -4.16 9.43
CA ASN A 115 -1.84 -5.40 8.74
C ASN A 115 -3.01 -6.36 8.75
N HIS A 116 -3.69 -6.50 9.90
CA HIS A 116 -4.89 -7.32 9.99
C HIS A 116 -6.02 -6.76 9.10
N LEU A 117 -6.25 -5.44 9.12
CA LEU A 117 -7.26 -4.79 8.28
C LEU A 117 -7.00 -4.97 6.77
N LEU A 118 -5.73 -4.95 6.34
CA LEU A 118 -5.37 -5.12 4.93
C LEU A 118 -5.48 -6.57 4.44
N GLN A 119 -5.40 -7.56 5.34
CA GLN A 119 -5.70 -8.96 4.99
C GLN A 119 -7.16 -9.12 4.55
N ASP A 120 -8.07 -8.37 5.16
CA ASP A 120 -9.51 -8.42 4.88
C ASP A 120 -9.93 -7.68 3.58
N GLN A 121 -8.98 -7.23 2.74
CA GLN A 121 -9.22 -6.51 1.48
C GLN A 121 -10.07 -5.23 1.63
N HIS A 122 -10.12 -4.65 2.83
CA HIS A 122 -10.87 -3.42 3.05
C HIS A 122 -10.17 -2.22 2.38
N LYS A 123 -10.91 -1.53 1.50
CA LYS A 123 -10.49 -0.22 0.98
C LYS A 123 -10.48 0.75 2.14
N GLY A 124 -9.29 1.15 2.59
CA GLY A 124 -9.10 2.11 3.67
C GLY A 124 -9.89 3.40 3.39
N ASN A 125 -10.95 3.62 4.17
CA ASN A 125 -11.81 4.79 4.09
C ASN A 125 -11.89 5.44 5.48
N ASP A 126 -12.16 6.75 5.53
CA ASP A 126 -12.18 7.57 6.74
C ASP A 126 -13.07 7.00 7.85
N LEU A 127 -14.18 6.34 7.49
CA LEU A 127 -15.08 5.69 8.45
C LEU A 127 -14.39 4.53 9.19
N PHE A 128 -13.53 3.76 8.51
CA PHE A 128 -12.77 2.68 9.13
C PHE A 128 -11.76 3.23 10.13
N PHE A 129 -10.96 4.22 9.72
CA PHE A 129 -9.94 4.79 10.60
C PHE A 129 -10.56 5.50 11.80
N ARG A 130 -11.74 6.12 11.62
CA ARG A 130 -12.51 6.69 12.73
C ARG A 130 -12.93 5.63 13.73
N LYS A 131 -13.50 4.51 13.26
CA LYS A 131 -13.96 3.42 14.13
C LYS A 131 -12.80 2.75 14.85
N ILE A 132 -11.69 2.47 14.16
CA ILE A 132 -10.49 1.91 14.79
C ILE A 132 -9.94 2.86 15.87
N ALA A 133 -9.87 4.17 15.59
CA ALA A 133 -9.40 5.14 16.58
C ALA A 133 -10.32 5.24 17.80
N GLU A 134 -11.63 5.00 17.66
CA GLU A 134 -12.56 4.88 18.78
C GLU A 134 -12.27 3.63 19.62
N LEU A 135 -12.10 2.48 18.97
CA LEU A 135 -11.77 1.23 19.66
C LEU A 135 -10.43 1.32 20.40
N ILE A 136 -9.44 2.01 19.85
CA ILE A 136 -8.15 2.22 20.53
C ILE A 136 -8.34 2.97 21.85
N VAL A 137 -9.12 4.06 21.86
CA VAL A 137 -9.34 4.84 23.09
C VAL A 137 -10.23 4.07 24.07
N GLU A 138 -11.09 3.18 23.58
CA GLU A 138 -11.89 2.30 24.43
C GLU A 138 -11.05 1.23 25.13
N VAL A 139 -10.08 0.64 24.42
CA VAL A 139 -9.13 -0.33 24.99
C VAL A 139 -8.04 0.37 25.84
N PHE A 140 -7.61 1.57 25.43
CA PHE A 140 -6.58 2.36 26.11
C PHE A 140 -7.10 3.77 26.41
N PRO A 141 -7.82 3.98 27.53
CA PRO A 141 -8.51 5.25 27.83
C PRO A 141 -7.63 6.50 27.93
N LYS A 142 -6.33 6.34 28.13
CA LYS A 142 -5.38 7.47 28.19
C LYS A 142 -4.86 7.91 26.82
N GLU A 143 -5.12 7.13 25.79
CA GLU A 143 -4.72 7.45 24.44
C GLU A 143 -5.61 8.55 23.83
N GLN A 144 -5.01 9.36 22.96
CA GLN A 144 -5.70 10.47 22.30
C GLN A 144 -6.12 10.06 20.89
N LYS A 145 -7.42 10.12 20.60
CA LYS A 145 -7.98 9.76 19.28
C LYS A 145 -7.28 10.48 18.12
N SER A 146 -6.91 11.74 18.31
CA SER A 146 -6.25 12.59 17.30
C SER A 146 -4.85 12.11 16.89
N VAL A 147 -4.16 11.34 17.73
CA VAL A 147 -2.87 10.72 17.37
C VAL A 147 -3.07 9.67 16.28
N TYR A 148 -4.17 8.93 16.34
CA TYR A 148 -4.45 7.81 15.45
C TYR A 148 -5.17 8.25 14.19
N PHE A 149 -6.12 9.18 14.30
CA PHE A 149 -6.91 9.64 13.16
C PHE A 149 -7.46 11.06 13.36
N ILE A 150 -7.20 11.92 12.37
CA ILE A 150 -7.82 13.24 12.21
C ILE A 150 -8.51 13.26 10.85
N PRO A 151 -9.85 13.39 10.79
CA PRO A 151 -10.59 13.40 9.53
C PRO A 151 -10.27 14.65 8.69
N SER A 152 -10.43 14.54 7.37
CA SER A 152 -10.40 15.71 6.49
C SER A 152 -11.49 16.70 6.88
N LYS A 153 -11.16 17.99 6.95
CA LYS A 153 -12.10 19.10 7.10
C LYS A 153 -12.08 19.97 5.86
N THR A 154 -13.25 20.50 5.50
CA THR A 154 -13.37 21.54 4.48
C THR A 154 -13.61 22.85 5.21
N GLU A 155 -12.70 23.81 5.05
CA GLU A 155 -12.81 25.17 5.58
C GLU A 155 -12.84 26.13 4.40
N GLY A 156 -14.04 26.57 4.02
CA GLY A 156 -14.26 27.40 2.84
C GLY A 156 -13.79 26.70 1.54
N SER A 157 -12.83 27.33 0.85
CA SER A 157 -12.24 26.81 -0.40
C SER A 157 -11.14 25.76 -0.16
N HIS A 158 -10.65 25.61 1.08
CA HIS A 158 -9.52 24.75 1.38
C HIS A 158 -9.98 23.44 2.01
N GLN A 159 -9.63 22.32 1.36
CA GLN A 159 -9.85 20.99 1.89
C GLN A 159 -8.55 20.45 2.50
N THR A 160 -8.60 20.12 3.79
CA THR A 160 -7.48 19.47 4.47
C THR A 160 -7.50 17.96 4.21
N HIS A 161 -6.33 17.35 4.13
CA HIS A 161 -6.23 15.89 4.05
C HIS A 161 -6.35 15.25 5.44
N ALA A 162 -6.93 14.05 5.49
CA ALA A 162 -6.95 13.25 6.70
C ALA A 162 -5.52 12.87 7.13
N LYS A 163 -5.26 12.90 8.44
CA LYS A 163 -3.94 12.68 9.08
C LYS A 163 -4.02 11.65 10.21
N GLY A 164 -2.87 11.25 10.74
CA GLY A 164 -2.74 10.34 11.88
C GLY A 164 -2.02 9.04 11.53
N ASN A 165 -1.57 8.33 12.57
CA ASN A 165 -0.69 7.17 12.43
C ASN A 165 -1.34 6.04 11.61
N LEU A 166 -2.64 5.83 11.75
CA LEU A 166 -3.36 4.76 11.02
C LEU A 166 -3.34 4.99 9.51
N ILE A 167 -3.58 6.23 9.07
CA ILE A 167 -3.62 6.58 7.64
C ILE A 167 -2.24 6.47 7.03
N GLU A 168 -1.23 7.00 7.71
CA GLU A 168 0.14 6.97 7.22
C GLU A 168 0.64 5.54 7.08
N ARG A 169 0.40 4.70 8.10
CA ARG A 169 0.72 3.27 8.06
C ARG A 169 -0.01 2.58 6.92
N TRP A 170 -1.32 2.79 6.77
CA TRP A 170 -2.09 2.20 5.67
C TRP A 170 -1.54 2.61 4.31
N LYS A 171 -1.26 3.90 4.09
CA LYS A 171 -0.65 4.40 2.84
C LYS A 171 0.68 3.71 2.56
N ASN A 172 1.52 3.55 3.59
CA ASN A 172 2.83 2.93 3.46
C ASN A 172 2.73 1.44 3.13
N VAL A 173 1.89 0.68 3.83
CA VAL A 173 1.69 -0.75 3.56
C VAL A 173 1.01 -0.95 2.19
N ALA A 174 -0.05 -0.21 1.89
CA ALA A 174 -0.72 -0.28 0.60
C ALA A 174 0.22 0.08 -0.56
N ARG A 175 1.11 1.07 -0.40
CA ARG A 175 2.13 1.41 -1.42
C ARG A 175 3.08 0.23 -1.65
N ARG A 176 3.58 -0.39 -0.58
CA ARG A 176 4.48 -1.56 -0.67
C ARG A 176 3.79 -2.75 -1.36
N LEU A 177 2.56 -3.06 -0.97
CA LEU A 177 1.78 -4.14 -1.59
C LEU A 177 1.48 -3.87 -3.07
N LYS A 178 1.19 -2.62 -3.43
CA LYS A 178 1.03 -2.20 -4.84
C LYS A 178 2.31 -2.34 -5.63
N PHE A 179 3.44 -1.93 -5.06
CA PHE A 179 4.74 -2.00 -5.72
C PHE A 179 5.12 -3.44 -6.10
N VAL A 180 4.80 -4.41 -5.24
CA VAL A 180 5.06 -5.84 -5.49
C VAL A 180 3.93 -6.55 -6.25
N GLY A 181 2.89 -5.84 -6.67
CA GLY A 181 1.75 -6.41 -7.41
C GLY A 181 0.78 -7.27 -6.58
N ALA A 182 0.90 -7.27 -5.24
CA ALA A 182 0.02 -8.05 -4.36
C ALA A 182 -1.40 -7.50 -4.26
N ILE A 183 -1.60 -6.19 -4.58
CA ILE A 183 -2.91 -5.55 -4.66
C ILE A 183 -3.00 -4.67 -5.92
N SER A 184 -4.18 -4.61 -6.53
CA SER A 184 -4.42 -3.88 -7.78
C SER A 184 -4.44 -2.36 -7.61
N TYR A 185 -4.20 -1.65 -8.72
CA TYR A 185 -4.38 -0.21 -8.82
C TYR A 185 -5.82 0.13 -9.24
N ASP A 186 -6.74 0.11 -8.29
CA ASP A 186 -8.07 0.68 -8.52
C ASP A 186 -8.00 2.21 -8.41
N ARG A 187 -7.25 2.90 -9.29
CA ARG A 187 -7.65 4.27 -9.58
C ARG A 187 -8.87 4.14 -10.48
N VAL A 188 -10.05 4.23 -9.86
CA VAL A 188 -11.24 4.70 -10.57
C VAL A 188 -10.93 6.15 -10.96
N LYS A 189 -10.20 6.33 -12.06
CA LYS A 189 -10.52 7.45 -12.94
C LYS A 189 -12.01 7.25 -13.27
N PRO A 190 -12.85 8.30 -13.29
CA PRO A 190 -14.17 8.16 -13.88
C PRO A 190 -13.97 7.65 -15.30
N SER A 191 -14.09 6.34 -15.48
CA SER A 191 -13.89 5.71 -16.77
C SER A 191 -15.18 5.97 -17.51
N LYS A 192 -15.09 6.68 -18.63
CA LYS A 192 -15.89 6.26 -19.77
C LYS A 192 -15.62 4.77 -19.93
N THR A 193 -16.64 3.98 -19.62
CA THR A 193 -16.80 2.53 -19.82
C THR A 193 -15.59 1.86 -20.48
N VAL A 194 -14.74 1.19 -19.69
CA VAL A 194 -13.77 0.23 -20.25
C VAL A 194 -14.19 -1.16 -19.79
N ASN A 195 -14.96 -1.81 -20.65
CA ASN A 195 -15.16 -3.24 -20.59
C ASN A 195 -13.81 -3.92 -20.82
N THR A 196 -13.43 -4.82 -19.91
CA THR A 196 -12.33 -5.75 -20.10
C THR A 196 -12.72 -6.77 -21.16
N ILE A 197 -12.51 -6.38 -22.41
CA ILE A 197 -12.14 -7.30 -23.48
C ILE A 197 -10.71 -6.90 -23.80
N SER A 198 -9.82 -7.88 -23.99
CA SER A 198 -8.53 -7.63 -24.64
C SER A 198 -8.81 -7.16 -26.07
N GLN A 199 -9.18 -5.90 -26.22
CA GLN A 199 -9.23 -5.22 -27.50
C GLN A 199 -7.77 -4.94 -27.83
N TYR A 200 -7.23 -5.78 -28.71
CA TYR A 200 -6.09 -5.40 -29.51
C TYR A 200 -6.40 -4.02 -30.08
N ILE A 201 -5.69 -2.98 -29.63
CA ILE A 201 -5.90 -1.62 -30.11
C ILE A 201 -5.50 -1.64 -31.58
N HIS A 202 -6.48 -1.70 -32.47
CA HIS A 202 -6.25 -1.72 -33.91
C HIS A 202 -5.95 -0.30 -34.36
N PHE A 203 -4.70 -0.04 -34.73
CA PHE A 203 -4.32 1.20 -35.41
C PHE A 203 -4.64 1.07 -36.90
N SER A 204 -5.00 2.17 -37.55
CA SER A 204 -5.18 2.21 -39.01
C SER A 204 -3.88 1.77 -39.71
N ASP A 205 -4.01 1.08 -40.85
CA ASP A 205 -2.86 0.68 -41.68
C ASP A 205 -1.98 1.89 -42.03
N GLU A 206 -2.58 3.06 -42.23
CA GLU A 206 -1.88 4.32 -42.46
C GLU A 206 -0.93 4.69 -41.32
N VAL A 207 -1.36 4.52 -40.06
CA VAL A 207 -0.54 4.81 -38.88
C VAL A 207 0.61 3.80 -38.76
N LEU A 208 0.37 2.55 -39.13
CA LEU A 208 1.39 1.50 -39.13
C LEU A 208 2.44 1.73 -40.23
N GLU A 209 2.03 2.18 -41.41
CA GLU A 209 2.95 2.56 -42.49
C GLU A 209 3.79 3.79 -42.10
N VAL A 210 3.19 4.80 -41.46
CA VAL A 210 3.95 5.94 -40.93
C VAL A 210 4.94 5.49 -39.85
N LYS A 211 4.58 4.54 -38.98
CA LYS A 211 5.53 3.94 -38.01
C LYS A 211 6.69 3.24 -38.72
N LYS A 212 6.41 2.41 -39.72
CA LYS A 212 7.46 1.73 -40.50
C LYS A 212 8.42 2.74 -41.12
N TRP A 213 7.87 3.78 -41.75
CA TRP A 213 8.65 4.86 -42.35
C TRP A 213 9.53 5.58 -41.33
N LEU A 214 9.01 5.90 -40.13
CA LEU A 214 9.79 6.51 -39.06
C LEU A 214 10.94 5.60 -38.59
N ILE A 215 10.78 4.28 -38.65
CA ILE A 215 11.82 3.31 -38.28
C ILE A 215 12.86 3.15 -39.38
N SER A 216 12.46 3.06 -40.65
CA SER A 216 13.36 2.80 -41.78
C SER A 216 14.08 4.05 -42.27
N ASP A 217 13.32 5.12 -42.50
CA ASP A 217 13.75 6.30 -43.24
C ASP A 217 13.89 7.53 -42.34
N GLY A 218 13.18 7.56 -41.21
CA GLY A 218 13.07 8.73 -40.34
C GLY A 218 14.39 9.33 -39.86
N LEU A 219 15.48 8.55 -39.76
CA LEU A 219 16.81 9.05 -39.39
C LEU A 219 17.49 9.88 -40.49
N ASN A 220 17.05 9.76 -41.74
CA ASN A 220 17.67 10.41 -42.90
C ASN A 220 16.97 11.73 -43.28
N PHE A 221 15.88 12.10 -42.61
CA PHE A 221 15.09 13.28 -42.92
C PHE A 221 15.29 14.39 -41.87
N ASN A 222 14.90 15.61 -42.22
CA ASN A 222 14.94 16.72 -41.29
C ASN A 222 13.81 16.61 -40.24
N LEU A 223 13.94 17.36 -39.15
CA LEU A 223 12.96 17.34 -38.05
C LEU A 223 11.58 17.84 -38.43
N CYS A 224 11.45 18.68 -39.47
CA CYS A 224 10.15 19.19 -39.92
C CYS A 224 9.35 18.07 -40.61
N ASP A 225 9.99 17.27 -41.47
CA ASP A 225 9.36 16.12 -42.14
C ASP A 225 9.03 14.99 -41.15
N ILE A 226 9.84 14.85 -40.09
CA ILE A 226 9.60 13.88 -39.01
C ILE A 226 8.47 14.36 -38.10
N GLY A 227 8.35 15.67 -37.85
CA GLY A 227 7.44 16.25 -36.86
C GLY A 227 5.98 15.86 -37.06
N ASP A 228 5.46 16.02 -38.28
CA ASP A 228 4.06 15.70 -38.60
C ASP A 228 3.77 14.20 -38.44
N LYS A 229 4.69 13.36 -38.90
CA LYS A 229 4.60 11.89 -38.78
C LYS A 229 4.75 11.42 -37.34
N TRP A 230 5.55 12.13 -36.56
CA TRP A 230 5.75 11.88 -35.15
C TRP A 230 4.50 12.22 -34.33
N GLU A 231 3.86 13.35 -34.62
CA GLU A 231 2.57 13.71 -34.04
C GLU A 231 1.48 12.72 -34.46
N PHE A 232 1.44 12.33 -35.73
CA PHE A 232 0.48 11.35 -36.25
C PHE A 232 0.56 9.99 -35.52
N THR A 233 1.76 9.57 -35.11
CA THR A 233 1.98 8.31 -34.37
C THR A 233 1.85 8.46 -32.85
N PHE A 234 1.45 9.62 -32.32
CA PHE A 234 1.36 9.89 -30.88
C PHE A 234 0.52 8.86 -30.12
N ASN A 235 -0.68 8.54 -30.62
CA ASN A 235 -1.56 7.57 -29.97
C ASN A 235 -0.98 6.15 -30.00
N LEU A 236 -0.21 5.80 -31.02
CA LEU A 236 0.49 4.52 -31.07
C LEU A 236 1.57 4.46 -29.99
N ARG A 237 2.43 5.47 -29.93
CA ARG A 237 3.51 5.59 -28.94
C ARG A 237 3.02 5.59 -27.50
N LYS A 238 1.89 6.25 -27.23
CA LYS A 238 1.26 6.29 -25.91
C LYS A 238 0.83 4.91 -25.41
N ASN A 239 0.54 3.99 -26.33
CA ASN A 239 0.08 2.63 -26.03
C ASN A 239 1.20 1.59 -26.10
N ASP A 240 2.41 1.97 -26.53
CA ASP A 240 3.57 1.08 -26.47
C ASP A 240 3.91 0.78 -24.99
N LYS A 241 4.08 -0.49 -24.68
CA LYS A 241 4.50 -0.96 -23.36
C LYS A 241 5.97 -1.32 -23.40
N PHE A 242 6.81 -0.51 -22.79
CA PHE A 242 8.23 -0.78 -22.63
C PHE A 242 8.50 -1.33 -21.23
N ASP A 243 9.41 -2.29 -21.12
CA ASP A 243 9.97 -2.64 -19.83
C ASP A 243 10.90 -1.50 -19.39
N LEU A 244 10.52 -0.78 -18.33
CA LEU A 244 11.22 0.42 -17.87
C LEU A 244 12.55 0.09 -17.14
N THR A 245 12.96 -1.18 -17.14
CA THR A 245 14.28 -1.60 -16.64
C THR A 245 15.43 -1.09 -17.53
N SER A 246 15.17 -0.79 -18.81
CA SER A 246 16.18 -0.24 -19.73
C SER A 246 15.55 0.60 -20.85
N LEU A 247 16.17 1.75 -21.16
CA LEU A 247 15.77 2.60 -22.30
C LEU A 247 16.08 1.98 -23.67
N SER A 248 16.82 0.86 -23.69
CA SER A 248 17.20 0.17 -24.94
C SER A 248 16.00 -0.19 -25.81
N ASP A 249 14.90 -0.62 -25.20
CA ASP A 249 13.72 -1.07 -25.95
C ASP A 249 12.94 0.10 -26.57
N VAL A 250 12.98 1.28 -25.92
CA VAL A 250 12.46 2.52 -26.51
C VAL A 250 13.25 2.89 -27.77
N PHE A 251 14.58 2.82 -27.71
CA PHE A 251 15.44 3.15 -28.84
C PHE A 251 15.37 2.12 -29.98
N LYS A 252 15.08 0.85 -29.68
CA LYS A 252 14.83 -0.18 -30.71
C LYS A 252 13.48 0.04 -31.40
N ALA A 253 12.44 0.40 -30.64
CA ALA A 253 11.12 0.62 -31.19
C ALA A 253 11.02 1.96 -31.96
N TRP A 254 11.79 2.96 -31.55
CA TRP A 254 11.82 4.29 -32.14
C TRP A 254 13.26 4.79 -32.33
N PRO A 255 13.97 4.29 -33.37
CA PRO A 255 15.37 4.63 -33.63
C PRO A 255 15.62 6.12 -33.84
N ILE A 256 14.62 6.89 -34.27
CA ILE A 256 14.70 8.36 -34.43
C ILE A 256 15.15 9.08 -33.16
N PHE A 257 15.02 8.46 -31.98
CA PHE A 257 15.54 9.01 -30.75
C PHE A 257 17.06 8.97 -30.62
N GLN A 258 17.75 8.20 -31.45
CA GLN A 258 19.22 8.11 -31.47
C GLN A 258 19.88 9.25 -32.27
N GLY A 259 19.08 10.07 -32.96
CA GLY A 259 19.58 11.21 -33.74
C GLY A 259 20.05 12.38 -32.85
N PRO A 260 20.93 13.26 -33.36
CA PRO A 260 21.52 14.36 -32.59
C PRO A 260 20.49 15.41 -32.10
N ASN A 261 19.36 15.57 -32.80
CA ASN A 261 18.31 16.53 -32.44
C ASN A 261 17.04 15.83 -31.90
N SER A 262 17.15 14.57 -31.47
CA SER A 262 16.00 13.79 -31.02
C SER A 262 15.31 14.34 -29.77
N TYR A 263 16.02 15.11 -28.96
CA TYR A 263 15.46 15.74 -27.76
C TYR A 263 14.30 16.70 -28.11
N GLU A 264 14.27 17.26 -29.32
CA GLU A 264 13.19 18.17 -29.78
C GLU A 264 11.85 17.44 -29.91
N LEU A 265 11.88 16.15 -30.26
CA LEU A 265 10.71 15.27 -30.34
C LEU A 265 10.08 14.95 -28.98
N VAL A 266 10.84 15.14 -27.89
CA VAL A 266 10.40 14.94 -26.50
C VAL A 266 9.89 16.24 -25.90
N LEU A 267 10.56 17.36 -26.20
CA LEU A 267 10.23 18.68 -25.64
C LEU A 267 8.99 19.31 -26.27
N GLY A 268 8.51 18.81 -27.41
CA GLY A 268 7.30 19.32 -28.06
C GLY A 268 7.43 20.77 -28.56
N ASN A 269 8.65 21.29 -28.66
CA ASN A 269 8.89 22.66 -29.10
C ASN A 269 8.84 22.74 -30.63
N ASN A 270 7.66 23.07 -31.16
CA ASN A 270 7.43 24.06 -32.23
C ASN A 270 8.43 24.18 -33.40
N CYS A 271 9.04 23.12 -33.91
CA CYS A 271 9.64 23.17 -35.26
C CYS A 271 8.60 23.58 -36.34
N LEU A 272 7.30 23.36 -36.07
CA LEU A 272 6.18 23.88 -36.85
C LEU A 272 6.15 25.42 -37.01
N SER A 273 6.87 26.18 -36.19
CA SER A 273 6.95 27.64 -36.29
C SER A 273 8.17 28.17 -37.07
N ARG A 274 9.14 27.31 -37.41
CA ARG A 274 10.37 27.71 -38.13
C ARG A 274 10.48 27.22 -39.57
N CYS A 275 9.64 26.27 -39.98
CA CYS A 275 9.60 25.77 -41.36
C CYS A 275 8.51 26.43 -42.24
N ARG A 276 7.82 27.47 -41.75
CA ARG A 276 7.07 28.42 -42.59
C ARG A 276 7.90 29.68 -42.81
N ASN A 277 8.77 29.64 -43.81
CA ASN A 277 9.21 30.77 -44.62
C ASN A 277 9.66 30.23 -45.97
#